data_AF-A0A535DAT5-F1
#
_entry.id   AF-A0A535DAT5-F1
#
_cell.length_a   1.000
_cell.length_b   1.000
_cell.length_c   1.000
_cell.angle_alpha   90.00
_cell.angle_beta   90.00
_cell.angle_gamma   90.00
#
_symmetry.space_group_name_H-M   'P 1'
#
loop_
_entity.id
_entity.type
_entity.pdbx_description
1 polymer ?
#
loop_
_entity_poly.entity_id
_entity_poly.type
_entity_poly.pdbx_seq_one_letter_code
_entity_poly.pdbx_strand_id
1 'polypeptide(L)'
;MLVAQYALIAYLVAIGFFTPLLLVVFLALPKLLPTLRILRAARPASRPADYPENVWPGWFVAYAFVHNRRWGSLFLLGLVGDLIARQ
;
A
#
# COMPACT_ATOMS: atom_id res chain seq x y z
N MET A 1 -1.69 -2.16 9.86
CA MET A 1 -2.29 -1.29 8.84
C MET A 1 -2.09 -1.79 7.41
N LEU A 2 -0.83 -1.98 6.94
CA LEU A 2 -0.54 -2.36 5.55
C LEU A 2 -1.29 -3.60 5.01
N VAL A 3 -1.45 -4.65 5.81
CA VAL A 3 -2.20 -5.86 5.41
C VAL A 3 -3.70 -5.73 5.71
N ALA A 4 -4.04 -5.15 6.86
CA ALA A 4 -5.42 -5.00 7.33
C ALA A 4 -6.32 -4.25 6.34
N GLN A 5 -5.79 -3.23 5.65
CA GLN A 5 -6.53 -2.49 4.64
C GLN A 5 -6.99 -3.35 3.45
N TYR A 6 -6.22 -4.38 3.06
CA TYR A 6 -6.64 -5.32 2.00
C TYR A 6 -7.77 -6.22 2.47
N ALA A 7 -7.64 -6.75 3.69
CA ALA A 7 -8.69 -7.58 4.29
C ALA A 7 -9.99 -6.79 4.46
N LEU A 8 -9.90 -5.52 4.90
CA LEU A 8 -11.05 -4.64 5.03
C LEU A 8 -11.74 -4.38 3.69
N ILE A 9 -10.99 -4.05 2.63
CA ILE A 9 -11.58 -3.82 1.31
C ILE A 9 -12.21 -5.10 0.76
N ALA A 10 -11.55 -6.25 0.90
CA ALA A 10 -12.14 -7.54 0.50
C ALA A 10 -13.44 -7.82 1.24
N TYR A 11 -13.47 -7.59 2.56
CA TYR A 11 -14.68 -7.74 3.37
C TYR A 11 -15.80 -6.81 2.92
N LEU A 12 -15.52 -5.51 2.74
CA LEU A 12 -16.52 -4.52 2.34
C LEU A 12 -17.09 -4.80 0.95
N VAL A 13 -16.27 -5.29 0.01
CA VAL A 13 -16.75 -5.75 -1.30
C VAL A 13 -17.59 -7.02 -1.16
N ALA A 14 -17.17 -7.97 -0.32
CA ALA A 14 -17.88 -9.24 -0.12
C ALA A 14 -19.30 -9.05 0.45
N ILE A 15 -19.50 -8.06 1.34
CA ILE A 15 -20.82 -7.73 1.89
C ILE A 15 -21.64 -6.77 1.01
N GLY A 16 -21.13 -6.40 -0.17
CA GLY A 16 -21.80 -5.49 -1.11
C GLY A 16 -21.72 -3.99 -0.75
N PHE A 17 -20.96 -3.63 0.29
CA PHE A 17 -20.79 -2.23 0.69
C PHE A 17 -20.06 -1.41 -0.38
N PHE A 18 -19.08 -2.02 -1.07
CA PHE A 18 -18.41 -1.46 -2.24
C PHE A 18 -18.59 -2.36 -3.47
N THR A 19 -18.54 -1.78 -4.67
CA THR A 19 -18.51 -2.52 -5.93
C THR A 19 -17.16 -3.25 -6.10
N PRO A 20 -17.09 -4.30 -6.94
CA PRO A 20 -15.84 -5.00 -7.22
C PRO A 20 -14.72 -4.12 -7.81
N LEU A 21 -15.03 -2.92 -8.32
CA LEU A 21 -14.04 -1.97 -8.84
C LEU A 21 -13.00 -1.58 -7.77
N LEU A 22 -13.39 -1.53 -6.51
CA LEU A 22 -12.48 -1.18 -5.42
C LEU A 22 -11.40 -2.24 -5.17
N LEU A 23 -11.54 -3.45 -5.72
CA LEU A 23 -10.51 -4.50 -5.69
C LEU A 23 -9.25 -4.12 -6.50
N VAL A 24 -9.27 -3.03 -7.27
CA VAL A 24 -8.08 -2.49 -7.94
C VAL A 24 -6.92 -2.19 -6.97
N VAL A 25 -7.21 -1.97 -5.67
CA VAL A 25 -6.17 -1.81 -4.62
C VAL A 25 -5.22 -3.01 -4.52
N PHE A 26 -5.66 -4.21 -4.91
CA PHE A 26 -4.84 -5.42 -4.90
C PHE A 26 -3.67 -5.35 -5.89
N LEU A 27 -3.71 -4.44 -6.88
CA LEU A 27 -2.57 -4.15 -7.76
C LEU A 27 -1.38 -3.50 -7.02
N ALA A 28 -1.54 -3.10 -5.75
CA ALA A 28 -0.42 -2.68 -4.90
C ALA A 28 0.31 -3.85 -4.20
N LEU A 29 -0.20 -5.09 -4.27
CA LEU A 29 0.41 -6.26 -3.62
C LEU A 29 1.90 -6.48 -3.96
N PRO A 30 2.37 -6.28 -5.21
CA PRO A 30 3.78 -6.47 -5.54
C PRO A 30 4.74 -5.59 -4.72
N LYS A 31 4.27 -4.43 -4.24
CA LYS A 31 5.04 -3.54 -3.36
C LYS A 31 4.90 -3.89 -1.88
N LEU A 32 3.87 -4.64 -1.49
CA LEU A 32 3.63 -5.00 -0.10
C LEU A 32 4.70 -5.95 0.43
N LEU A 33 5.06 -6.99 -0.34
CA LEU A 33 5.98 -8.02 0.12
C LEU A 33 7.40 -7.47 0.42
N PRO A 34 8.03 -6.67 -0.46
CA PRO A 34 9.30 -6.01 -0.14
C PRO A 34 9.20 -5.08 1.08
N THR A 35 8.15 -4.27 1.17
CA THR A 35 7.94 -3.37 2.32
C THR A 35 7.84 -4.15 3.63
N LEU A 36 7.08 -5.24 3.68
CA LEU A 36 6.97 -6.08 4.87
C LEU A 36 8.29 -6.76 5.25
N ARG A 37 9.08 -7.20 4.27
CA ARG A 37 10.42 -7.76 4.53
C ARG A 37 11.33 -6.74 5.20
N ILE A 38 11.37 -5.51 4.68
CA ILE A 38 12.19 -4.44 5.26
C ILE A 38 11.70 -4.05 6.66
N LEU A 39 10.38 -3.90 6.86
CA LEU A 39 9.82 -3.52 8.17
C LEU A 39 10.03 -4.58 9.26
N ARG A 40 10.26 -5.85 8.88
CA ARG A 40 10.58 -6.94 9.82
C ARG A 40 12.07 -7.11 10.07
N ALA A 41 12.92 -6.53 9.24
CA ALA A 41 14.37 -6.60 9.38
C ALA A 41 14.86 -5.55 10.38
N ALA A 42 16.02 -5.82 11.00
CA ALA A 42 16.72 -4.79 11.76
C ALA A 42 17.12 -3.64 10.84
N ARG A 43 17.01 -2.40 11.34
CA ARG A 43 17.50 -1.23 10.61
C ARG A 43 19.02 -1.38 10.42
N PRO A 44 19.57 -1.11 9.22
CA PRO A 44 21.00 -1.05 9.02
C PRO A 44 21.67 -0.04 9.96
N ALA A 45 22.86 -0.37 10.48
CA ALA A 45 23.62 0.52 11.36
C ALA A 45 24.17 1.75 10.61
N SER A 46 24.50 1.59 9.33
CA SER A 46 24.98 2.62 8.42
C SER A 46 24.11 2.66 7.15
N ARG A 47 24.20 3.77 6.41
CA ARG A 47 23.48 3.93 5.15
C ARG A 47 24.01 2.93 4.11
N PRO A 48 23.16 2.08 3.50
CA PRO A 48 23.58 1.23 2.38
C PRO A 48 24.07 2.07 1.19
N ALA A 49 25.04 1.56 0.43
CA ALA A 49 25.66 2.30 -0.67
C ALA A 49 24.67 2.68 -1.79
N ASP A 50 23.67 1.81 -2.03
CA ASP A 50 22.60 1.97 -3.01
C ASP A 50 21.41 2.79 -2.48
N TYR A 51 21.45 3.23 -1.22
CA TYR A 51 20.37 3.99 -0.61
C TYR A 51 20.61 5.51 -0.72
N PRO A 52 19.63 6.30 -1.21
CA PRO A 52 19.78 7.74 -1.37
C PRO A 52 20.14 8.46 -0.07
N GLU A 53 21.14 9.33 -0.12
CA GLU A 53 21.63 10.09 1.04
C GLU A 53 20.58 11.05 1.59
N ASN A 54 19.82 11.71 0.71
CA ASN A 54 18.76 12.64 1.08
C ASN A 54 17.53 11.97 1.75
N VAL A 55 17.40 10.64 1.64
CA VAL A 55 16.29 9.88 2.25
C VAL A 55 16.73 9.22 3.56
N TRP A 56 18.04 9.01 3.76
CA TRP A 56 18.57 8.58 5.04
C TRP A 56 18.39 9.67 6.10
N PRO A 57 18.03 9.36 7.37
CA PRO A 57 17.91 8.05 8.03
C PRO A 57 16.56 7.34 7.88
N GLY A 58 15.66 7.85 7.05
CA GLY A 58 14.27 7.39 6.91
C GLY A 58 14.10 6.04 6.20
N TRP A 59 14.77 5.00 6.70
CA TRP A 59 14.75 3.64 6.14
C TRP A 59 13.33 3.08 6.09
N PHE A 60 12.71 2.81 7.24
CA PHE A 60 11.37 2.20 7.29
C PHE A 60 10.29 3.06 6.64
N VAL A 61 10.37 4.38 6.83
CA VAL A 61 9.38 5.32 6.30
C VAL A 61 9.42 5.35 4.78
N ALA A 62 10.59 5.35 4.13
CA ALA A 62 10.67 5.36 2.69
C ALA A 62 10.03 4.10 2.06
N TYR A 63 10.33 2.92 2.59
CA TYR A 63 9.74 1.68 2.09
C TYR A 63 8.23 1.58 2.37
N ALA A 64 7.77 2.09 3.52
CA ALA A 64 6.34 2.19 3.80
C ALA A 64 5.65 3.21 2.86
N PHE A 65 6.30 4.34 2.58
CA PHE A 65 5.76 5.40 1.72
C PHE A 65 5.57 4.93 0.27
N VAL A 66 6.51 4.15 -0.28
CA VAL A 66 6.38 3.59 -1.63
C VAL A 66 5.10 2.74 -1.77
N HIS A 67 4.84 1.89 -0.79
CA HIS A 67 3.62 1.07 -0.78
C HIS A 67 2.37 1.93 -0.57
N ASN A 68 2.37 2.80 0.45
CA ASN A 68 1.23 3.65 0.78
C ASN A 68 0.84 4.58 -0.37
N ARG A 69 1.81 5.16 -1.09
CA ARG A 69 1.55 6.02 -2.24
C ARG A 69 0.84 5.24 -3.34
N ARG A 70 1.32 4.03 -3.67
CA ARG A 70 0.69 3.19 -4.70
C ARG A 70 -0.71 2.74 -4.27
N TRP A 71 -0.85 2.26 -3.03
CA TRP A 71 -2.13 1.80 -2.50
C TRP A 71 -3.15 2.93 -2.44
N GLY A 72 -2.76 4.09 -1.91
CA GLY A 72 -3.64 5.26 -1.80
C GLY A 72 -4.13 5.77 -3.15
N SER A 73 -3.26 5.85 -4.17
CA SER A 73 -3.70 6.22 -5.52
C SER A 73 -4.69 5.23 -6.13
N LEU A 74 -4.48 3.92 -5.92
CA LEU A 74 -5.41 2.89 -6.39
C LEU A 74 -6.73 2.92 -5.61
N PHE A 75 -6.68 3.19 -4.30
CA PHE A 75 -7.87 3.33 -3.48
C PHE A 75 -8.73 4.51 -3.94
N LEU A 76 -8.12 5.69 -4.17
CA LEU A 76 -8.84 6.84 -4.71
C LEU A 76 -9.44 6.55 -6.10
N LEU A 77 -8.69 5.91 -6.99
CA LEU A 77 -9.19 5.51 -8.30
C LEU A 77 -10.39 4.56 -8.19
N GLY A 78 -10.28 3.52 -7.36
CA GLY A 78 -11.35 2.57 -7.14
C GLY A 78 -12.57 3.20 -6.47
N LEU A 79 -12.37 4.16 -5.56
CA LEU A 79 -13.45 4.88 -4.88
C LEU A 79 -14.22 5.79 -5.85
N VAL A 80 -13.52 6.48 -6.74
CA VAL A 80 -14.16 7.26 -7.83
C VAL A 80 -14.93 6.33 -8.76
N GLY A 81 -14.34 5.19 -9.14
CA GLY A 81 -15.02 4.19 -9.96
C GLY A 81 -16.27 3.63 -9.28
N ASP A 82 -16.20 3.34 -7.98
CA ASP A 82 -17.33 2.88 -7.18
C ASP A 82 -18.45 3.92 -7.12
N LEU A 83 -18.11 5.19 -6.88
CA LEU A 83 -19.09 6.28 -6.86
C LEU A 83 -19.82 6.42 -8.20
N ILE A 84 -19.09 6.33 -9.32
CA ILE A 84 -19.68 6.42 -10.66
C ILE A 84 -20.57 5.20 -10.95
N ALA A 85 -20.15 4.00 -10.57
CA ALA A 85 -20.90 2.77 -10.83
C ALA A 85 -22.16 2.59 -9.96
N ARG A 86 -22.27 3.36 -8.88
CA ARG A 86 -23.41 3.34 -7.94
C ARG A 86 -24.50 4.38 -8.27
N GLN A 87 -24.24 5.28 -9.22
CA GLN A 87 -25.28 6.17 -9.77
C GLN A 87 -26.21 5.39 -10.71
#